data_AF-A0A964XHE8-F1
#
_entry.id   AF-A0A964XHE8-F1
#
_cell.length_a   1.000
_cell.length_b   1.000
_cell.length_c   1.000
_cell.angle_alpha   90.00
_cell.angle_beta   90.00
_cell.angle_gamma   90.00
#
_symmetry.space_group_name_H-M   'P 1'
#
loop_
_entity.id
_entity.type
_entity.pdbx_description
1 polymer ?
#
loop_
_entity_poly.entity_id
_entity_poly.type
_entity_poly.pdbx_seq_one_letter_code
_entity_poly.pdbx_strand_id
1 'polypeptide(L)'
;MFHKPSQITPVRLSKVLESAEAAARAIPPAFPLDATVAVNPFLGQTKDDLATAAARLARVSGSRATRSAAEYSAAIRAGQIIDADLQAALEASDSPLKPKSVSALKVAAGNAETAPPPRSLPTVADLAAEATGTDWPSVIEKTFGLWAAGHFDRGQALWTPTPETDAFAAWRAWAMHDLTPEIAGLAGFCAHVGEAPDTAERAILFASEALGITDEAAETAFHRLLMDLGGWSQHARWLLWQAELKEETDRTMADLLAIRLIWEEALLAHVPGIADRWAETVSAHALPVEPSAEQVALAILQDAADRAHQRQLVAALDGAAEAPERPELQAAFCIDVRSEVFRRALESVDSRIETIGFAGFFGLPLAHRSHASDIVEARLPVLLNPAIETTSQGDPETDRADRISARASRAWGRFRQAAVS
;
A
#
# COMPACT_ATOMS: atom_id res chain seq x y z
N MET A 1 6.14 -20.29 -29.56
CA MET A 1 5.50 -19.74 -30.78
C MET A 1 4.31 -18.94 -30.28
N PHE A 2 4.47 -17.63 -30.07
CA PHE A 2 3.45 -16.78 -29.44
C PHE A 2 2.16 -16.76 -30.28
N HIS A 3 1.02 -16.89 -29.62
CA HIS A 3 -0.29 -16.95 -30.25
C HIS A 3 -0.57 -15.68 -31.08
N LYS A 4 -1.17 -15.84 -32.27
CA LYS A 4 -1.68 -14.71 -33.06
C LYS A 4 -2.77 -13.97 -32.27
N PRO A 5 -2.85 -12.63 -32.36
CA PRO A 5 -3.86 -11.84 -31.65
C PRO A 5 -5.27 -12.32 -32.01
N SER A 6 -5.99 -12.84 -31.01
CA SER A 6 -7.45 -13.04 -31.04
C SER A 6 -8.15 -11.71 -31.34
N GLN A 7 -9.29 -11.73 -32.04
CA GLN A 7 -10.16 -10.56 -32.09
C GLN A 7 -10.81 -10.37 -30.72
N ILE A 8 -10.24 -9.48 -29.92
CA ILE A 8 -10.72 -9.17 -28.57
C ILE A 8 -11.94 -8.25 -28.67
N THR A 9 -13.00 -8.55 -27.92
CA THR A 9 -14.20 -7.71 -27.92
C THR A 9 -13.97 -6.45 -27.07
N PRO A 10 -14.51 -5.29 -27.45
CA PRO A 10 -14.41 -4.05 -26.65
C PRO A 10 -14.93 -4.20 -25.21
N VAL A 11 -15.90 -5.09 -25.00
CA VAL A 11 -16.48 -5.37 -23.68
C VAL A 11 -15.46 -6.02 -22.74
N ARG A 12 -14.66 -6.98 -23.24
CA ARG A 12 -13.62 -7.65 -22.44
C ARG A 12 -12.52 -6.66 -22.04
N LEU A 13 -12.10 -5.80 -22.97
CA LEU A 13 -11.12 -4.75 -22.71
C LEU A 13 -11.58 -3.83 -21.56
N SER A 14 -12.84 -3.35 -21.59
CA SER A 14 -13.38 -2.49 -20.54
C SER A 14 -13.32 -3.15 -19.16
N LYS A 15 -13.83 -4.38 -19.04
CA LYS A 15 -13.90 -5.08 -17.74
C LYS A 15 -12.55 -5.40 -17.13
N VAL A 16 -11.58 -5.82 -17.95
CA VAL A 16 -10.22 -6.12 -17.49
C VAL A 16 -9.55 -4.86 -16.95
N LEU A 17 -9.70 -3.72 -17.64
CA LEU A 17 -9.15 -2.44 -17.19
C LEU A 17 -9.86 -1.91 -15.94
N GLU A 18 -11.19 -2.04 -15.84
CA GLU A 18 -11.95 -1.71 -14.63
C GLU A 18 -11.46 -2.53 -13.42
N SER A 19 -11.19 -3.83 -13.63
CA SER A 19 -10.63 -4.71 -12.61
C SER A 19 -9.20 -4.34 -12.21
N ALA A 20 -8.37 -3.93 -13.17
CA ALA A 20 -7.03 -3.41 -12.90
C ALA A 20 -7.08 -2.13 -12.06
N GLU A 21 -8.01 -1.23 -12.36
CA GLU A 21 -8.23 0.01 -11.62
C GLU A 21 -8.74 -0.26 -10.19
N ALA A 22 -9.68 -1.20 -10.04
CA ALA A 22 -10.18 -1.65 -8.74
C ALA A 22 -9.07 -2.28 -7.89
N ALA A 23 -8.26 -3.17 -8.49
CA ALA A 23 -7.10 -3.77 -7.83
C ALA A 23 -6.06 -2.71 -7.43
N ALA A 24 -5.82 -1.71 -8.27
CA ALA A 24 -4.93 -0.61 -7.96
C ALA A 24 -5.41 0.20 -6.74
N ARG A 25 -6.72 0.50 -6.68
CA ARG A 25 -7.30 1.22 -5.53
C ARG A 25 -7.42 0.38 -4.26
N ALA A 26 -7.34 -0.95 -4.38
CA ALA A 26 -7.28 -1.85 -3.24
C ALA A 26 -5.94 -1.76 -2.47
N ILE A 27 -4.87 -1.29 -3.13
CA ILE A 27 -3.57 -1.01 -2.51
C ILE A 27 -3.65 0.32 -1.73
N PRO A 28 -3.18 0.39 -0.47
CA PRO A 28 -3.03 1.67 0.24
C PRO A 28 -1.79 2.44 -0.27
N PRO A 29 -1.82 3.79 -0.33
CA PRO A 29 -0.66 4.59 -0.74
C PRO A 29 0.46 4.54 0.32
N ALA A 30 1.71 4.59 -0.11
CA ALA A 30 2.87 4.83 0.75
C ALA A 30 3.47 6.19 0.42
N PHE A 31 3.41 7.10 1.39
CA PHE A 31 3.96 8.44 1.23
C PHE A 31 5.49 8.42 1.34
N PRO A 32 6.19 9.25 0.55
CA PRO A 32 7.65 9.31 0.58
C PRO A 32 8.19 9.80 1.94
N LEU A 33 9.48 9.60 2.19
CA LEU A 33 10.13 9.91 3.46
C LEU A 33 10.04 11.40 3.86
N ASP A 34 9.99 12.29 2.87
CA ASP A 34 9.83 13.74 3.05
C ASP A 34 8.38 14.16 3.38
N ALA A 35 7.41 13.27 3.19
CA ALA A 35 5.99 13.51 3.45
C ALA A 35 5.30 12.35 4.17
N THR A 36 6.04 11.57 4.98
CA THR A 36 5.51 10.34 5.59
C THR A 36 4.35 10.65 6.53
N VAL A 37 3.24 9.94 6.32
CA VAL A 37 2.04 9.99 7.17
C VAL A 37 1.58 8.57 7.50
N ALA A 38 0.85 8.43 8.61
CA ALA A 38 0.17 7.17 8.91
C ALA A 38 -0.95 6.92 7.89
N VAL A 39 -0.97 5.73 7.30
CA VAL A 39 -1.98 5.32 6.33
C VAL A 39 -2.74 4.14 6.91
N ASN A 40 -4.07 4.15 6.78
CA ASN A 40 -4.89 3.00 7.11
C ASN A 40 -4.50 1.84 6.16
N PRO A 41 -3.97 0.71 6.66
CA PRO A 41 -3.60 -0.42 5.81
C PRO A 41 -4.80 -1.04 5.08
N PHE A 42 -6.03 -0.78 5.56
CA PHE A 42 -7.28 -1.22 4.96
C PHE A 42 -7.97 -0.13 4.12
N LEU A 43 -7.25 0.93 3.70
CA LEU A 43 -7.84 2.04 2.96
C LEU A 43 -8.55 1.58 1.68
N GLY A 44 -8.00 0.57 0.99
CA GLY A 44 -8.61 -0.02 -0.19
C GLY A 44 -9.80 -0.94 0.08
N GLN A 45 -10.11 -1.22 1.36
CA GLN A 45 -11.16 -2.12 1.81
C GLN A 45 -12.18 -1.41 2.71
N THR A 46 -12.26 -0.08 2.69
CA THR A 46 -13.17 0.68 3.57
C THR A 46 -14.66 0.43 3.34
N LYS A 47 -15.02 -0.27 2.25
CA LYS A 47 -16.40 -0.70 1.94
C LYS A 47 -16.71 -2.10 2.46
N ASP A 48 -15.69 -2.87 2.86
CA ASP A 48 -15.82 -4.23 3.36
C ASP A 48 -15.94 -4.20 4.90
N ASP A 49 -16.66 -5.16 5.48
CA ASP A 49 -16.52 -5.44 6.91
C ASP A 49 -15.15 -6.09 7.21
N LEU A 50 -14.74 -6.10 8.48
CA LEU A 50 -13.42 -6.59 8.88
C LEU A 50 -13.20 -8.07 8.49
N ALA A 51 -14.24 -8.91 8.55
CA ALA A 51 -14.13 -10.32 8.19
C ALA A 51 -13.90 -10.49 6.69
N THR A 52 -14.63 -9.74 5.87
CA THR A 52 -14.52 -9.74 4.40
C THR A 52 -13.16 -9.17 3.96
N ALA A 53 -12.70 -8.09 4.58
CA ALA A 53 -11.36 -7.55 4.38
C ALA A 53 -10.28 -8.59 4.76
N ALA A 54 -10.47 -9.34 5.85
CA ALA A 54 -9.57 -10.43 6.24
C ALA A 54 -9.55 -11.57 5.21
N ALA A 55 -10.72 -11.92 4.63
CA ALA A 55 -10.82 -12.91 3.56
C ALA A 55 -10.07 -12.48 2.31
N ARG A 56 -10.23 -11.21 1.92
CA ARG A 56 -9.51 -10.61 0.80
C ARG A 56 -7.99 -10.67 1.01
N LEU A 57 -7.50 -10.15 2.14
CA LEU A 57 -6.06 -10.08 2.43
C LEU A 57 -5.42 -11.45 2.64
N ALA A 58 -6.15 -12.41 3.21
CA ALA A 58 -5.68 -13.79 3.25
C ALA A 58 -5.45 -14.33 1.82
N ARG A 59 -6.40 -14.08 0.90
CA ARG A 59 -6.31 -14.51 -0.50
C ARG A 59 -5.16 -13.84 -1.27
N VAL A 60 -4.97 -12.52 -1.11
CA VAL A 60 -4.04 -11.75 -1.96
C VAL A 60 -2.66 -11.53 -1.36
N SER A 61 -2.47 -11.71 -0.06
CA SER A 61 -1.16 -11.47 0.57
C SER A 61 -0.83 -12.43 1.70
N GLY A 62 -1.68 -13.43 1.96
CA GLY A 62 -1.49 -14.35 3.09
C GLY A 62 -1.46 -13.62 4.44
N SER A 63 -2.02 -12.42 4.51
CA SER A 63 -1.96 -11.57 5.71
C SER A 63 -3.20 -11.77 6.57
N ARG A 64 -3.04 -11.60 7.89
CA ARG A 64 -4.14 -11.61 8.86
C ARG A 64 -4.51 -10.16 9.20
N ALA A 65 -5.80 -9.84 9.16
CA ALA A 65 -6.31 -8.50 9.51
C ALA A 65 -6.44 -8.27 11.03
N THR A 66 -6.38 -9.33 11.83
CA THR A 66 -6.57 -9.31 13.29
C THR A 66 -5.36 -9.90 14.01
N ARG A 67 -5.35 -9.79 15.33
CA ARG A 67 -4.44 -10.60 16.18
C ARG A 67 -4.69 -12.09 16.01
N SER A 68 -3.75 -12.92 16.49
CA SER A 68 -3.90 -14.36 16.46
C SER A 68 -4.98 -14.86 17.42
N ALA A 69 -5.59 -16.00 17.10
CA ALA A 69 -6.54 -16.66 17.98
C ALA A 69 -5.94 -16.95 19.37
N ALA A 70 -4.67 -17.36 19.42
CA ALA A 70 -3.96 -17.65 20.66
C ALA A 70 -3.84 -16.43 21.58
N GLU A 71 -3.64 -15.24 21.00
CA GLU A 71 -3.60 -13.99 21.76
C GLU A 71 -4.99 -13.63 22.34
N TYR A 72 -6.06 -13.80 21.57
CA TYR A 72 -7.41 -13.58 22.08
C TYR A 72 -7.76 -14.54 23.20
N SER A 73 -7.51 -15.83 23.00
CA SER A 73 -7.74 -16.84 24.03
C SER A 73 -6.92 -16.58 25.29
N ALA A 74 -5.67 -16.12 25.16
CA ALA A 74 -4.84 -15.72 26.30
C ALA A 74 -5.44 -14.51 27.03
N ALA A 75 -5.87 -13.48 26.32
CA ALA A 75 -6.50 -12.30 26.89
C ALA A 75 -7.84 -12.63 27.60
N ILE A 76 -8.63 -13.55 27.05
CA ILE A 76 -9.86 -14.07 27.67
C ILE A 76 -9.53 -14.83 28.96
N ARG A 77 -8.55 -15.76 28.92
CA ARG A 77 -8.12 -16.52 30.11
C ARG A 77 -7.56 -15.61 31.21
N ALA A 78 -6.88 -14.54 30.83
CA ALA A 78 -6.35 -13.54 31.74
C ALA A 78 -7.42 -12.58 32.30
N GLY A 79 -8.68 -12.67 31.85
CA GLY A 79 -9.75 -11.77 32.26
C GLY A 79 -9.60 -10.34 31.73
N GLN A 80 -8.71 -10.11 30.77
CA GLN A 80 -8.57 -8.81 30.11
C GLN A 80 -9.78 -8.52 29.21
N ILE A 81 -10.22 -9.55 28.47
CA ILE A 81 -11.48 -9.58 27.73
C ILE A 81 -12.47 -10.41 28.55
N ILE A 82 -13.58 -9.82 28.97
CA ILE A 82 -14.58 -10.50 29.81
C ILE A 82 -15.82 -10.88 28.99
N ASP A 83 -16.68 -11.72 29.57
CA ASP A 83 -17.90 -12.22 28.89
C ASP A 83 -18.85 -11.11 28.43
N ALA A 84 -18.90 -9.98 29.15
CA ALA A 84 -19.68 -8.82 28.72
C ALA A 84 -19.15 -8.20 27.42
N ASP A 85 -17.82 -8.15 27.22
CA ASP A 85 -17.22 -7.64 25.97
C ASP A 85 -17.53 -8.58 24.80
N LEU A 86 -17.39 -9.89 25.05
CA LEU A 86 -17.67 -10.94 24.07
C LEU A 86 -19.15 -10.95 23.67
N GLN A 87 -20.06 -10.80 24.63
CA GLN A 87 -21.50 -10.75 24.39
C GLN A 87 -21.86 -9.50 23.56
N ALA A 88 -21.34 -8.33 23.93
CA ALA A 88 -21.60 -7.09 23.20
C ALA A 88 -21.09 -7.16 21.75
N ALA A 89 -19.91 -7.73 21.52
CA ALA A 89 -19.36 -7.92 20.17
C ALA A 89 -20.18 -8.94 19.35
N LEU A 90 -20.65 -10.02 19.96
CA LEU A 90 -21.54 -11.01 19.33
C LEU A 90 -22.88 -10.40 18.89
N GLU A 91 -23.44 -9.54 19.72
CA GLU A 91 -24.69 -8.82 19.44
C GLU A 91 -24.51 -7.83 18.30
N ALA A 92 -23.39 -7.11 18.25
CA ALA A 92 -23.08 -6.13 17.23
C ALA A 92 -22.79 -6.73 15.84
N SER A 93 -22.39 -8.00 15.75
CA SER A 93 -22.12 -8.66 14.47
C SER A 93 -23.41 -9.07 13.76
N ASP A 94 -23.59 -8.64 12.51
CA ASP A 94 -24.72 -9.06 11.65
C ASP A 94 -24.43 -10.32 10.80
N SER A 95 -23.20 -10.83 10.84
CA SER A 95 -22.82 -11.98 10.01
C SER A 95 -23.66 -13.24 10.30
N PRO A 96 -24.18 -13.93 9.27
CA PRO A 96 -24.94 -15.17 9.45
C PRO A 96 -24.07 -16.32 10.00
N LEU A 97 -22.75 -16.24 9.79
CA LEU A 97 -21.77 -17.22 10.25
C LEU A 97 -21.32 -17.00 11.71
N LYS A 98 -21.84 -15.97 12.40
CA LYS A 98 -21.44 -15.69 13.78
C LYS A 98 -21.76 -16.87 14.72
N PRO A 99 -20.87 -17.17 15.69
CA PRO A 99 -21.16 -18.15 16.75
C PRO A 99 -22.46 -17.80 17.49
N LYS A 100 -23.18 -18.81 17.97
CA LYS A 100 -24.52 -18.60 18.56
C LYS A 100 -24.51 -18.22 20.05
N SER A 101 -23.34 -18.22 20.70
CA SER A 101 -23.19 -17.86 22.12
C SER A 101 -21.74 -17.50 22.43
N VAL A 102 -21.51 -16.83 23.58
CA VAL A 102 -20.16 -16.55 24.10
C VAL A 102 -19.35 -17.84 24.28
N SER A 103 -19.97 -18.92 24.77
CA SER A 103 -19.30 -20.21 24.90
C SER A 103 -18.88 -20.77 23.53
N ALA A 104 -19.73 -20.66 22.51
CA ALA A 104 -19.39 -21.08 21.15
C ALA A 104 -18.27 -20.21 20.54
N LEU A 105 -18.24 -18.90 20.83
CA LEU A 105 -17.17 -18.00 20.40
C LEU A 105 -15.83 -18.37 21.05
N LYS A 106 -15.81 -18.68 22.36
CA LYS A 106 -14.61 -19.16 23.06
C LYS A 106 -14.10 -20.49 22.49
N VAL A 107 -14.99 -21.40 22.13
CA VAL A 107 -14.62 -22.65 21.44
C VAL A 107 -14.05 -22.38 20.06
N ALA A 108 -14.66 -21.47 19.29
CA ALA A 108 -14.15 -21.07 17.97
C ALA A 108 -12.74 -20.45 18.08
N ALA A 109 -12.49 -19.60 19.08
CA ALA A 109 -11.17 -19.06 19.37
C ALA A 109 -10.14 -20.17 19.63
N GLY A 110 -10.50 -21.15 20.48
CA GLY A 110 -9.63 -22.30 20.77
C GLY A 110 -9.34 -23.17 19.54
N ASN A 111 -10.32 -23.41 18.68
CA ASN A 111 -10.12 -24.15 17.43
C ASN A 111 -9.22 -23.41 16.44
N ALA A 112 -9.35 -22.08 16.37
CA ALA A 112 -8.53 -21.24 15.50
C ALA A 112 -7.06 -21.14 15.96
N GLU A 113 -6.72 -21.53 17.21
CA GLU A 113 -5.31 -21.59 17.66
C GLU A 113 -4.48 -22.61 16.89
N THR A 114 -5.12 -23.69 16.40
CA THR A 114 -4.45 -24.78 15.68
C THR A 114 -4.57 -24.65 14.17
N ALA A 115 -5.31 -23.64 13.68
CA ALA A 115 -5.45 -23.39 12.26
C ALA A 115 -4.12 -22.90 11.65
N PRO A 116 -3.76 -23.35 10.44
CA PRO A 116 -2.59 -22.84 9.75
C PRO A 116 -2.73 -21.33 9.49
N PRO A 117 -1.61 -20.57 9.45
CA PRO A 117 -1.66 -19.18 9.07
C PRO A 117 -2.24 -19.05 7.64
N PRO A 118 -2.94 -17.94 7.34
CA PRO A 118 -3.44 -17.69 6.00
C PRO A 118 -2.29 -17.73 4.99
N ARG A 119 -2.58 -18.24 3.79
CA ARG A 119 -1.65 -18.25 2.65
C ARG A 119 -2.34 -17.59 1.47
N SER A 120 -1.59 -16.76 0.75
CA SER A 120 -2.05 -16.21 -0.52
C SER A 120 -2.27 -17.32 -1.54
N LEU A 121 -3.14 -17.06 -2.51
CA LEU A 121 -3.19 -17.87 -3.72
C LEU A 121 -1.86 -17.72 -4.48
N PRO A 122 -1.30 -18.81 -5.04
CA PRO A 122 0.00 -18.78 -5.67
C PRO A 122 -0.05 -18.01 -7.00
N THR A 123 1.02 -17.28 -7.32
CA THR A 123 1.24 -16.71 -8.66
C THR A 123 1.85 -17.75 -9.60
N VAL A 124 1.90 -17.48 -10.90
CA VAL A 124 2.68 -18.27 -11.86
C VAL A 124 4.14 -18.34 -11.44
N ALA A 125 4.71 -17.23 -10.94
CA ALA A 125 6.08 -17.24 -10.41
C ALA A 125 6.26 -18.20 -9.22
N ASP A 126 5.32 -18.23 -8.29
CA ASP A 126 5.34 -19.18 -7.16
C ASP A 126 5.28 -20.64 -7.67
N LEU A 127 4.37 -20.93 -8.60
CA LEU A 127 4.20 -22.27 -9.17
C LEU A 127 5.42 -22.71 -10.00
N ALA A 128 6.00 -21.79 -10.79
CA ALA A 128 7.21 -22.02 -11.57
C ALA A 128 8.41 -22.27 -10.65
N ALA A 129 8.49 -21.60 -9.50
CA ALA A 129 9.58 -21.78 -8.56
C ALA A 129 9.58 -23.18 -7.95
N GLU A 130 8.40 -23.67 -7.56
CA GLU A 130 8.24 -25.05 -7.10
C GLU A 130 8.59 -26.07 -8.19
N ALA A 131 8.23 -25.81 -9.45
CA ALA A 131 8.45 -26.75 -10.55
C ALA A 131 9.90 -26.81 -11.04
N THR A 132 10.61 -25.68 -10.99
CA THR A 132 11.97 -25.55 -11.56
C THR A 132 13.08 -25.53 -10.50
N GLY A 133 12.74 -25.28 -9.24
CA GLY A 133 13.71 -25.04 -8.16
C GLY A 133 14.41 -23.68 -8.22
N THR A 134 14.06 -22.82 -9.19
CA THR A 134 14.57 -21.45 -9.30
C THR A 134 13.64 -20.50 -8.56
N ASP A 135 14.19 -19.66 -7.69
CA ASP A 135 13.40 -18.68 -6.94
C ASP A 135 12.98 -17.49 -7.82
N TRP A 136 12.01 -17.74 -8.71
CA TRP A 136 11.47 -16.74 -9.63
C TRP A 136 10.89 -15.50 -8.93
N PRO A 137 10.15 -15.61 -7.81
CA PRO A 137 9.73 -14.44 -7.04
C PRO A 137 10.90 -13.52 -6.69
N SER A 138 12.01 -14.05 -6.15
CA SER A 138 13.21 -13.26 -5.85
C SER A 138 13.89 -12.67 -7.10
N VAL A 139 13.86 -13.35 -8.24
CA VAL A 139 14.41 -12.82 -9.51
C VAL A 139 13.59 -11.63 -9.99
N ILE A 140 12.25 -11.74 -9.96
CA ILE A 140 11.34 -10.63 -10.31
C ILE A 140 11.57 -9.47 -9.34
N GLU A 141 11.56 -9.70 -8.03
CA GLU A 141 11.74 -8.65 -7.03
C GLU A 141 13.02 -7.85 -7.25
N LYS A 142 14.15 -8.53 -7.49
CA LYS A 142 15.45 -7.89 -7.69
C LYS A 142 15.52 -7.09 -8.99
N THR A 143 15.04 -7.66 -10.09
CA THR A 143 15.10 -7.01 -11.42
C THR A 143 14.13 -5.85 -11.50
N PHE A 144 12.88 -6.05 -11.05
CA PHE A 144 11.87 -5.01 -10.96
C PHE A 144 12.32 -3.90 -10.01
N GLY A 145 12.79 -4.26 -8.81
CA GLY A 145 13.22 -3.29 -7.80
C GLY A 145 14.44 -2.47 -8.23
N LEU A 146 15.40 -3.09 -8.92
CA LEU A 146 16.56 -2.37 -9.47
C LEU A 146 16.14 -1.32 -10.51
N TRP A 147 15.26 -1.70 -11.44
CA TRP A 147 14.73 -0.77 -12.42
C TRP A 147 13.88 0.33 -11.76
N ALA A 148 12.95 -0.04 -10.89
CA ALA A 148 12.04 0.88 -10.22
C ALA A 148 12.79 1.91 -9.35
N ALA A 149 13.86 1.48 -8.66
CA ALA A 149 14.71 2.39 -7.90
C ALA A 149 15.38 3.46 -8.77
N GLY A 150 15.78 3.11 -10.00
CA GLY A 150 16.31 4.08 -10.96
C GLY A 150 15.23 4.97 -11.58
N HIS A 151 14.07 4.40 -11.92
CA HIS A 151 12.97 5.12 -12.55
C HIS A 151 12.30 6.14 -11.62
N PHE A 152 12.07 5.77 -10.36
CA PHE A 152 11.45 6.65 -9.36
C PHE A 152 12.46 7.53 -8.61
N ASP A 153 13.75 7.49 -8.97
CA ASP A 153 14.75 8.36 -8.36
C ASP A 153 14.51 9.82 -8.74
N ARG A 154 14.38 10.67 -7.71
CA ARG A 154 14.18 12.12 -7.84
C ARG A 154 15.49 12.89 -7.66
N GLY A 155 16.60 12.32 -8.12
CA GLY A 155 17.91 12.98 -8.19
C GLY A 155 18.88 12.65 -7.04
N GLN A 156 18.72 11.49 -6.41
CA GLN A 156 19.75 10.92 -5.52
C GLN A 156 20.91 10.36 -6.33
N ALA A 157 20.62 9.64 -7.42
CA ALA A 157 21.63 9.16 -8.34
C ALA A 157 22.23 10.31 -9.17
N LEU A 158 23.48 10.14 -9.56
CA LEU A 158 24.16 11.08 -10.47
C LEU A 158 23.65 10.95 -11.91
N TRP A 159 23.16 9.76 -12.29
CA TRP A 159 22.63 9.42 -13.59
C TRP A 159 21.19 8.98 -13.43
N THR A 160 20.27 9.64 -14.12
CA THR A 160 18.84 9.31 -14.10
C THR A 160 18.46 8.70 -15.44
N PRO A 161 17.89 7.48 -15.47
CA PRO A 161 17.30 6.94 -16.70
C PRO A 161 16.12 7.84 -17.12
N THR A 162 15.97 8.06 -18.42
CA THR A 162 15.02 8.95 -19.09
C THR A 162 13.75 9.32 -18.28
N PRO A 163 13.70 10.52 -17.67
CA PRO A 163 12.63 10.91 -16.74
C PRO A 163 11.29 11.27 -17.38
N GLU A 164 11.21 11.39 -18.70
CA GLU A 164 9.99 11.83 -19.42
C GLU A 164 9.17 10.68 -20.04
N THR A 165 9.58 9.43 -19.80
CA THR A 165 8.89 8.24 -20.34
C THR A 165 8.00 7.59 -19.29
N ASP A 166 6.79 7.20 -19.69
CA ASP A 166 5.88 6.38 -18.88
C ASP A 166 6.58 5.12 -18.36
N ALA A 167 6.19 4.66 -17.18
CA ALA A 167 6.87 3.59 -16.44
C ALA A 167 6.94 2.29 -17.26
N PHE A 168 5.87 1.92 -17.95
CA PHE A 168 5.85 0.71 -18.78
C PHE A 168 6.83 0.79 -19.97
N ALA A 169 6.84 1.92 -20.67
CA ALA A 169 7.72 2.14 -21.81
C ALA A 169 9.20 2.18 -21.37
N ALA A 170 9.49 2.86 -20.25
CA ALA A 170 10.82 2.92 -19.66
C ALA A 170 11.31 1.54 -19.21
N TRP A 171 10.45 0.74 -18.57
CA TRP A 171 10.79 -0.64 -18.20
C TRP A 171 11.06 -1.49 -19.43
N ARG A 172 10.20 -1.45 -20.45
CA ARG A 172 10.37 -2.26 -21.67
C ARG A 172 11.70 -1.96 -22.36
N ALA A 173 12.07 -0.68 -22.47
CA ALA A 173 13.36 -0.26 -23.02
C ALA A 173 14.56 -0.82 -22.24
N TRP A 174 14.43 -0.96 -20.92
CA TRP A 174 15.45 -1.53 -20.06
C TRP A 174 15.48 -3.07 -20.14
N ALA A 175 14.32 -3.72 -19.99
CA ALA A 175 14.19 -5.18 -19.87
C ALA A 175 14.49 -5.93 -21.17
N MET A 176 14.42 -5.28 -22.35
CA MET A 176 14.94 -5.86 -23.61
C MET A 176 16.46 -6.06 -23.61
N HIS A 177 17.18 -5.48 -22.64
CA HIS A 177 18.64 -5.53 -22.54
C HIS A 177 19.13 -6.11 -21.21
N ASP A 178 18.24 -6.36 -20.24
CA ASP A 178 18.61 -7.01 -18.98
C ASP A 178 18.67 -8.53 -19.16
N LEU A 179 19.88 -9.08 -19.20
CA LEU A 179 20.11 -10.52 -19.33
C LEU A 179 19.92 -11.29 -18.01
N THR A 180 19.68 -10.62 -16.88
CA THR A 180 19.49 -11.28 -15.57
C THR A 180 18.45 -12.41 -15.60
N PRO A 181 17.26 -12.25 -16.23
CA PRO A 181 16.24 -13.31 -16.28
C PRO A 181 16.70 -14.51 -17.13
N GLU A 182 17.41 -14.25 -18.23
CA GLU A 182 17.92 -15.31 -19.10
C GLU A 182 19.07 -16.08 -18.44
N ILE A 183 19.94 -15.39 -17.70
CA ILE A 183 20.99 -16.00 -16.88
C ILE A 183 20.39 -16.89 -15.78
N ALA A 184 19.25 -16.48 -15.21
CA ALA A 184 18.51 -17.27 -14.23
C ALA A 184 17.77 -18.48 -14.85
N GLY A 185 17.71 -18.59 -16.18
CA GLY A 185 17.14 -19.73 -16.89
C GLY A 185 15.92 -19.42 -17.77
N LEU A 186 15.38 -18.20 -17.73
CA LEU A 186 14.19 -17.79 -18.48
C LEU A 186 14.57 -17.41 -19.92
N ALA A 187 15.04 -18.40 -20.69
CA ALA A 187 15.57 -18.18 -22.03
C ALA A 187 14.56 -17.48 -22.96
N GLY A 188 15.01 -16.43 -23.65
CA GLY A 188 14.17 -15.65 -24.57
C GLY A 188 13.32 -14.57 -23.91
N PHE A 189 13.53 -14.28 -22.62
CA PHE A 189 12.80 -13.23 -21.92
C PHE A 189 12.96 -11.85 -22.58
N CYS A 190 14.16 -11.47 -22.99
CA CYS A 190 14.38 -10.15 -23.61
C CYS A 190 13.58 -10.01 -24.91
N ALA A 191 13.54 -11.09 -25.71
CA ALA A 191 12.75 -11.14 -26.94
C ALA A 191 11.24 -11.11 -26.65
N HIS A 192 10.78 -11.80 -25.60
CA HIS A 192 9.39 -11.76 -25.17
C HIS A 192 8.95 -10.34 -24.78
N VAL A 193 9.77 -9.62 -24.01
CA VAL A 193 9.54 -8.20 -23.69
C VAL A 193 9.54 -7.32 -24.95
N GLY A 194 10.43 -7.61 -25.90
CA GLY A 194 10.49 -6.92 -27.18
C GLY A 194 9.21 -7.06 -28.03
N GLU A 195 8.57 -8.23 -27.99
CA GLU A 195 7.32 -8.51 -28.71
C GLU A 195 6.05 -8.10 -27.93
N ALA A 196 6.18 -7.71 -26.67
CA ALA A 196 5.05 -7.23 -25.87
C ALA A 196 4.41 -5.97 -26.49
N PRO A 197 3.09 -5.76 -26.28
CA PRO A 197 2.41 -4.56 -26.75
C PRO A 197 3.10 -3.26 -26.32
N ASP A 198 2.87 -2.20 -27.09
CA ASP A 198 3.49 -0.88 -26.91
C ASP A 198 2.88 -0.04 -25.78
N THR A 199 1.69 -0.39 -25.32
CA THR A 199 0.96 0.30 -24.24
C THR A 199 0.61 -0.66 -23.10
N ALA A 200 0.63 -0.17 -21.86
CA ALA A 200 0.31 -0.97 -20.68
C ALA A 200 -1.10 -1.60 -20.74
N GLU A 201 -2.10 -0.88 -21.23
CA GLU A 201 -3.48 -1.36 -21.32
C GLU A 201 -3.60 -2.57 -22.25
N ARG A 202 -2.92 -2.52 -23.40
CA ARG A 202 -2.83 -3.66 -24.32
C ARG A 202 -2.04 -4.80 -23.69
N ALA A 203 -0.93 -4.53 -23.01
CA ALA A 203 -0.14 -5.57 -22.35
C ALA A 203 -0.95 -6.29 -21.26
N ILE A 204 -1.68 -5.56 -20.40
CA ILE A 204 -2.58 -6.13 -19.39
C ILE A 204 -3.60 -7.05 -20.06
N LEU A 205 -4.26 -6.57 -21.12
CA LEU A 205 -5.28 -7.34 -21.81
C LEU A 205 -4.71 -8.63 -22.42
N PHE A 206 -3.64 -8.53 -23.21
CA PHE A 206 -3.04 -9.67 -23.90
C PHE A 206 -2.47 -10.70 -22.92
N ALA A 207 -1.74 -10.26 -21.90
CA ALA A 207 -1.22 -11.14 -20.88
C ALA A 207 -2.37 -11.80 -20.09
N SER A 208 -3.46 -11.08 -19.80
CA SER A 208 -4.64 -11.68 -19.16
C SER A 208 -5.29 -12.76 -20.02
N GLU A 209 -5.34 -12.59 -21.35
CA GLU A 209 -5.81 -13.65 -22.24
C GLU A 209 -4.87 -14.86 -22.24
N ALA A 210 -3.57 -14.63 -22.35
CA ALA A 210 -2.55 -15.69 -22.37
C ALA A 210 -2.50 -16.48 -21.06
N LEU A 211 -2.70 -15.79 -19.94
CA LEU A 211 -2.79 -16.38 -18.60
C LEU A 211 -4.17 -16.98 -18.30
N GLY A 212 -5.15 -16.82 -19.17
CA GLY A 212 -6.51 -17.32 -18.94
C GLY A 212 -7.25 -16.62 -17.78
N ILE A 213 -6.83 -15.42 -17.37
CA ILE A 213 -7.50 -14.65 -16.32
C ILE A 213 -8.87 -14.22 -16.84
N THR A 214 -9.93 -14.67 -16.16
CA THR A 214 -11.31 -14.32 -16.49
C THR A 214 -11.71 -12.97 -15.89
N ASP A 215 -12.80 -12.39 -16.38
CA ASP A 215 -13.35 -11.14 -15.85
C ASP A 215 -13.62 -11.25 -14.34
N GLU A 216 -14.12 -12.40 -13.87
CA GLU A 216 -14.44 -12.66 -12.46
C GLU A 216 -13.18 -12.84 -11.59
N ALA A 217 -12.10 -13.37 -12.17
CA ALA A 217 -10.84 -13.57 -11.45
C ALA A 217 -9.97 -12.31 -11.40
N ALA A 218 -10.12 -11.42 -12.39
CA ALA A 218 -9.21 -10.32 -12.68
C ALA A 218 -8.89 -9.44 -11.47
N GLU A 219 -9.92 -8.92 -10.77
CA GLU A 219 -9.71 -7.98 -9.65
C GLU A 219 -8.79 -8.58 -8.57
N THR A 220 -9.09 -9.78 -8.08
CA THR A 220 -8.29 -10.36 -6.98
C THR A 220 -6.97 -10.95 -7.45
N ALA A 221 -6.87 -11.40 -8.70
CA ALA A 221 -5.61 -11.84 -9.30
C ALA A 221 -4.64 -10.65 -9.48
N PHE A 222 -5.12 -9.52 -10.01
CA PHE A 222 -4.31 -8.31 -10.15
C PHE A 222 -3.93 -7.73 -8.79
N HIS A 223 -4.84 -7.76 -7.80
CA HIS A 223 -4.52 -7.34 -6.44
C HIS A 223 -3.43 -8.22 -5.83
N ARG A 224 -3.48 -9.54 -6.01
CA ARG A 224 -2.43 -10.49 -5.61
C ARG A 224 -1.07 -10.14 -6.22
N LEU A 225 -1.03 -9.84 -7.51
CA LEU A 225 0.19 -9.47 -8.24
C LEU A 225 0.75 -8.11 -7.78
N LEU A 226 -0.12 -7.13 -7.53
CA LEU A 226 0.30 -5.82 -7.01
C LEU A 226 0.81 -5.89 -5.57
N MET A 227 0.23 -6.76 -4.73
CA MET A 227 0.72 -6.98 -3.36
C MET A 227 2.15 -7.53 -3.34
N ASP A 228 2.53 -8.38 -4.31
CA ASP A 228 3.91 -8.91 -4.43
C ASP A 228 4.95 -7.83 -4.72
N LEU A 229 4.57 -6.75 -5.41
CA LEU A 229 5.49 -5.64 -5.68
C LEU A 229 5.75 -4.77 -4.44
N GLY A 230 5.04 -5.02 -3.33
CA GLY A 230 5.26 -4.38 -2.04
C GLY A 230 5.22 -2.85 -2.10
N GLY A 231 6.29 -2.21 -1.61
CA GLY A 231 6.40 -0.75 -1.53
C GLY A 231 6.27 -0.04 -2.89
N TRP A 232 6.59 -0.70 -4.01
CA TRP A 232 6.48 -0.10 -5.33
C TRP A 232 5.03 0.15 -5.75
N SER A 233 4.14 -0.82 -5.52
CA SER A 233 2.69 -0.62 -5.73
C SER A 233 2.14 0.47 -4.82
N GLN A 234 2.59 0.54 -3.57
CA GLN A 234 2.14 1.59 -2.65
C GLN A 234 2.66 2.98 -3.07
N HIS A 235 3.88 3.07 -3.61
CA HIS A 235 4.42 4.30 -4.18
C HIS A 235 3.65 4.75 -5.43
N ALA A 236 3.38 3.84 -6.36
CA ALA A 236 2.56 4.12 -7.53
C ALA A 236 1.13 4.52 -7.14
N ARG A 237 0.55 3.89 -6.10
CA ARG A 237 -0.75 4.30 -5.54
C ARG A 237 -0.71 5.70 -4.97
N TRP A 238 0.40 6.10 -4.35
CA TRP A 238 0.60 7.46 -3.86
C TRP A 238 0.68 8.47 -5.01
N LEU A 239 1.32 8.15 -6.13
CA LEU A 239 1.30 9.02 -7.33
C LEU A 239 -0.12 9.23 -7.83
N LEU A 240 -0.91 8.15 -7.95
CA LEU A 240 -2.33 8.23 -8.29
C LEU A 240 -3.11 9.07 -7.29
N TRP A 241 -2.87 8.91 -5.98
CA TRP A 241 -3.51 9.72 -4.95
C TRP A 241 -3.22 11.21 -5.14
N GLN A 242 -1.98 11.59 -5.43
CA GLN A 242 -1.59 12.98 -5.66
C GLN A 242 -2.22 13.57 -6.92
N ALA A 243 -2.37 12.76 -7.98
CA ALA A 243 -3.08 13.16 -9.19
C ALA A 243 -4.59 13.35 -8.92
N GLU A 244 -5.21 12.41 -8.21
CA GLU A 244 -6.63 12.46 -7.82
C GLU A 244 -6.96 13.74 -7.02
N LEU A 245 -6.06 14.20 -6.14
CA LEU A 245 -6.21 15.47 -5.42
C LEU A 245 -6.26 16.71 -6.33
N LYS A 246 -5.73 16.61 -7.54
CA LYS A 246 -5.72 17.68 -8.55
C LYS A 246 -6.76 17.48 -9.65
N GLU A 247 -7.67 16.51 -9.48
CA GLU A 247 -8.62 16.09 -10.52
C GLU A 247 -7.93 15.54 -11.78
N GLU A 248 -6.69 15.05 -11.62
CA GLU A 248 -5.89 14.39 -12.65
C GLU A 248 -5.88 12.86 -12.43
N THR A 249 -5.20 12.13 -13.32
CA THR A 249 -4.99 10.69 -13.18
C THR A 249 -3.53 10.33 -13.45
N ASP A 250 -3.05 9.29 -12.78
CA ASP A 250 -1.70 8.75 -12.95
C ASP A 250 -1.79 7.28 -13.39
N ARG A 251 -0.97 6.90 -14.37
CA ARG A 251 -1.02 5.57 -15.00
C ARG A 251 -0.02 4.58 -14.42
N THR A 252 0.84 5.00 -13.50
CA THR A 252 1.95 4.17 -12.98
C THR A 252 1.46 2.84 -12.42
N MET A 253 0.30 2.81 -11.75
CA MET A 253 -0.29 1.56 -11.25
C MET A 253 -0.60 0.55 -12.36
N ALA A 254 -1.18 1.01 -13.48
CA ALA A 254 -1.45 0.16 -14.63
C ALA A 254 -0.15 -0.31 -15.29
N ASP A 255 0.84 0.59 -15.39
CA ASP A 255 2.16 0.26 -15.91
C ASP A 255 2.85 -0.83 -15.09
N LEU A 256 2.88 -0.71 -13.76
CA LEU A 256 3.49 -1.73 -12.89
C LEU A 256 2.76 -3.08 -12.99
N LEU A 257 1.44 -3.07 -13.10
CA LEU A 257 0.66 -4.30 -13.32
C LEU A 257 0.99 -4.94 -14.68
N ALA A 258 1.09 -4.15 -15.74
CA ALA A 258 1.46 -4.62 -17.07
C ALA A 258 2.84 -5.31 -17.06
N ILE A 259 3.83 -4.67 -16.42
CA ILE A 259 5.16 -5.24 -16.22
C ILE A 259 5.08 -6.59 -15.50
N ARG A 260 4.35 -6.63 -14.38
CA ARG A 260 4.21 -7.83 -13.55
C ARG A 260 3.51 -8.97 -14.30
N LEU A 261 2.54 -8.67 -15.16
CA LEU A 261 1.83 -9.64 -15.99
C LEU A 261 2.68 -10.22 -17.12
N ILE A 262 3.56 -9.43 -17.75
CA ILE A 262 4.51 -9.93 -18.75
C ILE A 262 5.46 -10.97 -18.13
N TRP A 263 5.88 -10.76 -16.89
CA TRP A 263 6.65 -11.75 -16.14
C TRP A 263 5.89 -13.07 -15.94
N GLU A 264 4.61 -13.00 -15.54
CA GLU A 264 3.77 -14.19 -15.38
C GLU A 264 3.59 -14.92 -16.72
N GLU A 265 3.32 -14.18 -17.80
CA GLU A 265 3.13 -14.73 -19.15
C GLU A 265 4.39 -15.47 -19.61
N ALA A 266 5.57 -14.84 -19.46
CA ALA A 266 6.85 -15.45 -19.80
C ALA A 266 7.12 -16.73 -19.01
N LEU A 267 6.82 -16.75 -17.71
CA LEU A 267 7.04 -17.90 -16.84
C LEU A 267 6.08 -19.06 -17.16
N LEU A 268 4.81 -18.77 -17.46
CA LEU A 268 3.86 -19.79 -17.88
C LEU A 268 4.28 -20.43 -19.22
N ALA A 269 4.77 -19.61 -20.15
CA ALA A 269 5.31 -20.09 -21.43
C ALA A 269 6.59 -20.93 -21.25
N HIS A 270 7.43 -20.59 -20.27
CA HIS A 270 8.66 -21.30 -19.95
C HIS A 270 8.40 -22.65 -19.25
N VAL A 271 7.39 -22.72 -18.39
CA VAL A 271 7.06 -23.90 -17.58
C VAL A 271 5.62 -24.37 -17.85
N PRO A 272 5.29 -24.83 -19.07
CA PRO A 272 3.90 -25.15 -19.44
C PRO A 272 3.24 -26.23 -18.56
N GLY A 273 4.04 -27.06 -17.86
CA GLY A 273 3.54 -28.09 -16.94
C GLY A 273 2.80 -27.54 -15.71
N ILE A 274 2.86 -26.24 -15.41
CA ILE A 274 2.11 -25.62 -14.30
C ILE A 274 0.72 -25.11 -14.72
N ALA A 275 0.35 -25.19 -16.00
CA ALA A 275 -0.86 -24.58 -16.54
C ALA A 275 -2.14 -25.02 -15.82
N ASP A 276 -2.29 -26.31 -15.50
CA ASP A 276 -3.48 -26.81 -14.78
C ASP A 276 -3.57 -26.23 -13.36
N ARG A 277 -2.44 -26.18 -12.63
CA ARG A 277 -2.37 -25.59 -11.28
C ARG A 277 -2.64 -24.08 -11.30
N TRP A 278 -2.18 -23.40 -12.34
CA TRP A 278 -2.49 -21.98 -12.54
C TRP A 278 -3.99 -21.78 -12.84
N ALA A 279 -4.59 -22.62 -13.68
CA ALA A 279 -6.03 -22.57 -13.96
C ALA A 279 -6.89 -22.83 -12.70
N GLU A 280 -6.45 -23.70 -11.79
CA GLU A 280 -7.07 -23.87 -10.46
C GLU A 280 -6.98 -22.57 -9.64
N THR A 281 -5.85 -21.88 -9.69
CA THR A 281 -5.65 -20.60 -9.00
C THR A 281 -6.54 -19.49 -9.57
N VAL A 282 -6.63 -19.38 -10.90
CA VAL A 282 -7.57 -18.47 -11.56
C VAL A 282 -9.01 -18.78 -11.15
N SER A 283 -9.39 -20.05 -11.10
CA SER A 283 -10.72 -20.47 -10.65
C SER A 283 -11.00 -20.07 -9.20
N ALA A 284 -10.00 -20.17 -8.31
CA ALA A 284 -10.12 -19.71 -6.93
C ALA A 284 -10.25 -18.18 -6.82
N HIS A 285 -9.58 -17.43 -7.69
CA HIS A 285 -9.74 -15.97 -7.78
C HIS A 285 -11.12 -15.55 -8.29
N ALA A 286 -11.75 -16.35 -9.18
CA ALA A 286 -13.10 -16.10 -9.70
C ALA A 286 -14.22 -16.30 -8.67
N LEU A 287 -13.95 -16.99 -7.56
CA LEU A 287 -14.93 -17.14 -6.48
C LEU A 287 -15.13 -15.80 -5.75
N PRO A 288 -16.37 -15.46 -5.33
CA PRO A 288 -16.62 -14.29 -4.48
C PRO A 288 -15.70 -14.26 -3.26
N VAL A 289 -15.35 -13.06 -2.81
CA VAL A 289 -14.61 -12.87 -1.55
C VAL A 289 -15.61 -12.97 -0.41
N GLU A 290 -15.69 -14.14 0.21
CA GLU A 290 -16.56 -14.39 1.36
C GLU A 290 -15.73 -14.82 2.57
N PRO A 291 -16.02 -14.29 3.78
CA PRO A 291 -15.32 -14.70 4.98
C PRO A 291 -15.72 -16.10 5.44
N SER A 292 -14.74 -16.85 5.95
CA SER A 292 -15.00 -18.10 6.65
C SER A 292 -15.60 -17.87 8.03
N ALA A 293 -16.23 -18.90 8.62
CA ALA A 293 -16.72 -18.83 9.99
C ALA A 293 -15.60 -18.51 11.01
N GLU A 294 -14.37 -18.94 10.72
CA GLU A 294 -13.18 -18.61 11.51
C GLU A 294 -12.86 -17.11 11.43
N GLN A 295 -12.84 -16.54 10.22
CA GLN A 295 -12.57 -15.11 10.03
C GLN A 295 -13.65 -14.23 10.68
N VAL A 296 -14.91 -14.65 10.62
CA VAL A 296 -16.01 -13.99 11.33
C VAL A 296 -15.81 -14.06 12.84
N ALA A 297 -15.46 -15.22 13.39
CA ALA A 297 -15.18 -15.35 14.82
C ALA A 297 -14.00 -14.46 15.25
N LEU A 298 -12.92 -14.39 14.47
CA LEU A 298 -11.76 -13.54 14.75
C LEU A 298 -12.08 -12.04 14.67
N ALA A 299 -12.94 -11.62 13.74
CA ALA A 299 -13.41 -10.24 13.67
C ALA A 299 -14.25 -9.87 14.90
N ILE A 300 -15.12 -10.76 15.37
CA ILE A 300 -15.89 -10.56 16.61
C ILE A 300 -14.96 -10.50 17.83
N LEU A 301 -13.91 -11.32 17.87
CA LEU A 301 -12.92 -11.28 18.95
C LEU A 301 -12.09 -9.99 18.93
N GLN A 302 -11.79 -9.44 17.75
CA GLN A 302 -11.16 -8.13 17.62
C GLN A 302 -12.06 -7.03 18.21
N ASP A 303 -13.35 -6.98 17.85
CA ASP A 303 -14.29 -6.01 18.42
C ASP A 303 -14.41 -6.17 19.95
N ALA A 304 -14.45 -7.42 20.45
CA ALA A 304 -14.45 -7.66 21.90
C ALA A 304 -13.17 -7.15 22.58
N ALA A 305 -12.01 -7.29 21.94
CA ALA A 305 -10.75 -6.77 22.44
C ALA A 305 -10.74 -5.22 22.46
N ASP A 306 -11.29 -4.60 21.42
CA ASP A 306 -11.39 -3.13 21.32
C ASP A 306 -12.34 -2.58 22.39
N ARG A 307 -13.48 -3.24 22.62
CA ARG A 307 -14.41 -2.91 23.73
C ARG A 307 -13.78 -3.08 25.10
N ALA A 308 -13.02 -4.17 25.29
CA ALA A 308 -12.30 -4.41 26.54
C ALA A 308 -11.27 -3.29 26.80
N HIS A 309 -10.53 -2.87 25.76
CA HIS A 309 -9.62 -1.74 25.84
C HIS A 309 -10.35 -0.44 26.15
N GLN A 310 -11.46 -0.16 25.46
CA GLN A 310 -12.28 1.02 25.69
C GLN A 310 -12.79 1.07 27.13
N ARG A 311 -13.30 -0.03 27.70
CA ARG A 311 -13.73 -0.08 29.11
C ARG A 311 -12.59 0.29 30.05
N GLN A 312 -11.41 -0.30 29.85
CA GLN A 312 -10.23 -0.04 30.69
C GLN A 312 -9.81 1.44 30.58
N LEU A 313 -9.80 1.99 29.37
CA LEU A 313 -9.47 3.38 29.12
C LEU A 313 -10.48 4.32 29.77
N VAL A 314 -11.78 4.08 29.61
CA VAL A 314 -12.85 4.87 30.24
C VAL A 314 -12.69 4.85 31.76
N ALA A 315 -12.47 3.68 32.37
CA ALA A 315 -12.25 3.58 33.81
C ALA A 315 -11.00 4.32 34.29
N ALA A 316 -9.95 4.39 33.47
CA ALA A 316 -8.73 5.14 33.78
C ALA A 316 -8.90 6.66 33.63
N LEU A 317 -9.81 7.09 32.76
CA LEU A 317 -10.17 8.49 32.56
C LEU A 317 -11.28 8.97 33.51
N ASP A 318 -11.96 8.06 34.20
CA ASP A 318 -13.05 8.37 35.10
C ASP A 318 -12.53 9.02 36.39
N GLY A 319 -12.64 10.34 36.43
CA GLY A 319 -12.24 11.20 37.53
C GLY A 319 -12.62 12.63 37.18
N ALA A 320 -13.41 13.29 38.04
CA ALA A 320 -13.71 14.70 37.86
C ALA A 320 -12.42 15.51 38.06
N ALA A 321 -11.84 16.02 36.98
CA ALA A 321 -10.96 17.18 37.10
C ALA A 321 -11.83 18.34 37.57
N GLU A 322 -11.44 19.02 38.66
CA GLU A 322 -12.07 20.29 39.03
C GLU A 322 -12.06 21.20 37.79
N ALA A 323 -13.20 21.84 37.49
CA ALA A 323 -13.26 22.81 36.42
C ALA A 323 -12.29 23.96 36.79
N PRO A 324 -11.19 24.15 36.05
CA PRO A 324 -10.23 25.16 36.43
C PRO A 324 -10.87 26.55 36.32
N GLU A 325 -10.51 27.46 37.22
CA GLU A 325 -10.72 28.89 36.98
C GLU A 325 -10.07 29.30 35.66
N ARG A 326 -10.54 30.39 35.05
CA ARG A 326 -10.01 30.86 33.76
C ARG A 326 -8.47 30.94 33.80
N PRO A 327 -7.73 30.27 32.89
CA PRO A 327 -6.28 30.26 32.92
C PRO A 327 -5.70 31.65 32.65
N GLU A 328 -4.55 31.95 33.24
CA GLU A 328 -3.79 33.17 32.95
C GLU A 328 -3.12 33.11 31.57
N LEU A 329 -2.78 31.89 31.12
CA LEU A 329 -2.25 31.62 29.79
C LEU A 329 -2.93 30.37 29.23
N GLN A 330 -3.55 30.49 28.05
CA GLN A 330 -4.00 29.34 27.28
C GLN A 330 -3.21 29.27 25.98
N ALA A 331 -2.51 28.16 25.76
CA ALA A 331 -1.66 27.97 24.58
C ALA A 331 -2.17 26.80 23.73
N ALA A 332 -2.29 27.02 22.42
CA ALA A 332 -2.69 25.98 21.48
C ALA A 332 -1.47 25.29 20.87
N PHE A 333 -1.46 23.96 20.93
CA PHE A 333 -0.43 23.10 20.34
C PHE A 333 -1.04 22.13 19.35
N CYS A 334 -0.21 21.50 18.51
CA CYS A 334 -0.67 20.38 17.69
C CYS A 334 -1.19 19.26 18.61
N ILE A 335 -2.34 18.68 18.26
CA ILE A 335 -2.95 17.56 19.01
C ILE A 335 -2.11 16.28 18.99
N ASP A 336 -1.11 16.21 18.11
CA ASP A 336 -0.16 15.11 18.01
C ASP A 336 0.61 14.89 19.33
N VAL A 337 0.72 13.62 19.74
CA VAL A 337 1.37 13.19 21.00
C VAL A 337 2.83 13.63 21.12
N ARG A 338 3.51 13.98 20.02
CA ARG A 338 4.87 14.53 20.05
C ARG A 338 4.93 15.89 20.75
N SER A 339 3.84 16.65 20.76
CA SER A 339 3.76 17.93 21.49
C SER A 339 3.54 17.73 22.99
N GLU A 340 3.15 16.53 23.43
CA GLU A 340 2.73 16.26 24.81
C GLU A 340 3.80 16.58 25.85
N VAL A 341 5.07 16.26 25.56
CA VAL A 341 6.19 16.55 26.48
C VAL A 341 6.35 18.07 26.67
N PHE A 342 6.22 18.86 25.61
CA PHE A 342 6.27 20.32 25.68
C PHE A 342 5.08 20.89 26.44
N ARG A 343 3.88 20.38 26.17
CA ARG A 343 2.64 20.78 26.83
C ARG A 343 2.72 20.57 28.35
N ARG A 344 3.07 19.35 28.77
CA ARG A 344 3.26 19.02 30.19
C ARG A 344 4.36 19.83 30.86
N ALA A 345 5.48 20.05 30.17
CA ALA A 345 6.56 20.87 30.69
C ALA A 345 6.08 22.30 30.94
N LEU A 346 5.29 22.87 30.03
CA LEU A 346 4.72 24.22 30.16
C LEU A 346 3.68 24.31 31.29
N GLU A 347 2.74 23.37 31.36
CA GLU A 347 1.71 23.30 32.40
C GLU A 347 2.32 23.05 33.80
N SER A 348 3.46 22.38 33.89
CA SER A 348 4.12 22.14 35.18
C SER A 348 4.81 23.37 35.78
N VAL A 349 4.94 24.47 35.03
CA VAL A 349 5.54 25.71 35.51
C VAL A 349 4.59 26.48 36.43
N ASP A 350 3.29 26.49 36.13
CA ASP A 350 2.26 27.19 36.89
C ASP A 350 0.89 26.57 36.63
N SER A 351 0.11 26.31 37.68
CA SER A 351 -1.22 25.69 37.60
C SER A 351 -2.27 26.55 36.87
N ARG A 352 -1.97 27.81 36.56
CA ARG A 352 -2.82 28.72 35.78
C ARG A 352 -2.50 28.72 34.29
N ILE A 353 -1.54 27.90 33.85
CA ILE A 353 -1.22 27.69 32.43
C ILE A 353 -1.96 26.45 31.95
N GLU A 354 -2.68 26.59 30.83
CA GLU A 354 -3.44 25.50 30.21
C GLU A 354 -3.03 25.32 28.74
N THR A 355 -2.91 24.09 28.27
CA THR A 355 -2.69 23.80 26.86
C THR A 355 -3.84 23.05 26.19
N ILE A 356 -4.23 23.52 25.01
CA ILE A 356 -5.24 22.86 24.18
C ILE A 356 -4.60 22.24 22.93
N GLY A 357 -5.19 21.13 22.46
CA GLY A 357 -4.79 20.48 21.21
C GLY A 357 -5.60 21.01 20.03
N PHE A 358 -4.94 21.31 18.92
CA PHE A 358 -5.56 21.65 17.64
C PHE A 358 -4.99 20.75 16.54
N ALA A 359 -5.85 20.28 15.63
CA ALA A 359 -5.46 19.41 14.52
C ALA A 359 -5.07 20.22 13.27
N GLY A 360 -4.02 19.80 12.58
CA GLY A 360 -3.56 20.47 11.36
C GLY A 360 -2.81 21.77 11.66
N PHE A 361 -2.20 22.34 10.62
CA PHE A 361 -1.34 23.54 10.66
C PHE A 361 -2.14 24.82 10.98
N PHE A 362 -2.89 24.82 12.10
CA PHE A 362 -3.79 25.89 12.53
C PHE A 362 -4.80 26.33 11.45
N GLY A 363 -5.21 25.38 10.61
CA GLY A 363 -6.16 25.62 9.51
C GLY A 363 -5.55 26.36 8.30
N LEU A 364 -4.23 26.49 8.21
CA LEU A 364 -3.55 27.18 7.11
C LEU A 364 -3.02 26.17 6.06
N PRO A 365 -3.62 26.08 4.86
CA PRO A 365 -3.13 25.23 3.78
C PRO A 365 -1.95 25.90 3.05
N LEU A 366 -0.79 25.91 3.69
CA LEU A 366 0.34 26.74 3.31
C LEU A 366 1.35 26.00 2.43
N ALA A 367 1.70 26.57 1.29
CA ALA A 367 2.88 26.22 0.50
C ALA A 367 4.00 27.21 0.84
N HIS A 368 5.21 26.73 1.11
CA HIS A 368 6.36 27.56 1.44
C HIS A 368 7.50 27.36 0.46
N ARG A 369 8.04 28.45 -0.07
CA ARG A 369 9.29 28.45 -0.85
C ARG A 369 10.37 29.23 -0.10
N SER A 370 11.38 28.51 0.37
CA SER A 370 12.53 29.08 1.06
C SER A 370 13.44 29.89 0.13
N HIS A 371 14.26 30.78 0.70
CA HIS A 371 15.30 31.53 -0.01
C HIS A 371 16.24 30.61 -0.77
N ALA A 372 16.63 31.02 -1.97
CA ALA A 372 17.50 30.31 -2.90
C ALA A 372 17.02 28.88 -3.24
N SER A 373 15.72 28.62 -3.16
CA SER A 373 15.09 27.33 -3.46
C SER A 373 14.06 27.43 -4.57
N ASP A 374 14.00 26.41 -5.42
CA ASP A 374 12.91 26.17 -6.38
C ASP A 374 11.93 25.10 -5.89
N ILE A 375 12.21 24.49 -4.75
CA ILE A 375 11.33 23.50 -4.12
C ILE A 375 10.25 24.25 -3.35
N VAL A 376 8.99 23.91 -3.64
CA VAL A 376 7.82 24.35 -2.89
C VAL A 376 7.45 23.25 -1.90
N GLU A 377 7.50 23.57 -0.61
CA GLU A 377 7.17 22.65 0.46
C GLU A 377 5.70 22.79 0.85
N ALA A 378 4.97 21.68 0.84
CA ALA A 378 3.63 21.60 1.40
C ALA A 378 3.71 21.61 2.94
N ARG A 379 3.35 22.73 3.57
CA ARG A 379 3.21 22.91 5.02
C ARG A 379 1.72 22.86 5.41
N LEU A 380 1.06 21.77 5.06
CA LEU A 380 -0.38 21.55 5.25
C LEU A 380 -0.70 20.06 5.45
N PRO A 381 -1.92 19.71 5.92
CA PRO A 381 -2.35 18.32 5.95
C PRO A 381 -2.27 17.68 4.55
N VAL A 382 -1.74 16.46 4.47
CA VAL A 382 -1.44 15.76 3.21
C VAL A 382 -2.67 15.49 2.32
N LEU A 383 -3.86 15.60 2.89
CA LEU A 383 -5.15 15.37 2.22
C LEU A 383 -5.69 16.63 1.52
N LEU A 384 -4.98 17.76 1.62
CA LEU A 384 -5.43 19.05 1.13
C LEU A 384 -4.46 19.59 0.08
N ASN A 385 -4.97 20.45 -0.80
CA ASN A 385 -4.14 21.26 -1.67
C ASN A 385 -3.79 22.59 -0.98
N PRO A 386 -2.59 23.16 -1.25
CA PRO A 386 -2.26 24.50 -0.80
C PRO A 386 -3.27 25.52 -1.31
N ALA A 387 -3.60 26.51 -0.48
CA ALA A 387 -4.39 27.68 -0.88
C ALA A 387 -3.70 29.01 -0.55
N ILE A 388 -2.59 28.97 0.19
CA ILE A 388 -1.78 30.14 0.57
C ILE A 388 -0.33 29.86 0.23
N GLU A 389 0.31 30.77 -0.48
CA GLU A 389 1.75 30.69 -0.74
C GLU A 389 2.52 31.66 0.14
N THR A 390 3.67 31.22 0.64
CA THR A 390 4.63 32.05 1.36
C THR A 390 6.01 31.87 0.76
N THR A 391 6.80 32.93 0.82
CA THR A 391 8.19 32.90 0.37
C THR A 391 9.06 33.73 1.30
N SER A 392 10.35 33.42 1.37
CA SER A 392 11.30 34.28 2.07
C SER A 392 11.25 35.70 1.49
N GLN A 393 11.25 36.71 2.36
CA GLN A 393 11.29 38.10 1.94
C GLN A 393 12.70 38.42 1.40
N GLY A 394 12.80 38.95 0.18
CA GLY A 394 14.09 39.28 -0.43
C GLY A 394 13.96 39.87 -1.83
N ASP A 395 15.10 40.34 -2.37
CA ASP A 395 15.22 40.78 -3.76
C ASP A 395 15.26 39.55 -4.71
N PRO A 396 14.38 39.47 -5.73
CA PRO A 396 14.32 38.31 -6.64
C PRO A 396 15.62 38.01 -7.39
N GLU A 397 16.40 39.03 -7.75
CA GLU A 397 17.67 38.84 -8.46
C GLU A 397 18.73 38.23 -7.54
N THR A 398 18.78 38.69 -6.29
CA THR A 398 19.65 38.11 -5.26
C THR A 398 19.29 36.66 -4.94
N ASP A 399 18.00 36.36 -4.75
CA ASP A 399 17.50 34.98 -4.55
C ASP A 399 17.91 34.05 -5.71
N ARG A 400 17.75 34.54 -6.94
CA ARG A 400 18.15 33.81 -8.15
C ARG A 400 19.67 33.59 -8.20
N ALA A 401 20.47 34.61 -7.91
CA ALA A 401 21.93 34.53 -7.93
C ALA A 401 22.45 33.52 -6.90
N ASP A 402 21.94 33.57 -5.67
CA ASP A 402 22.28 32.64 -4.59
C ASP A 402 21.91 31.20 -4.96
N ARG A 403 20.71 31.00 -5.55
CA ARG A 403 20.29 29.69 -6.03
C ARG A 403 21.23 29.13 -7.10
N ILE A 404 21.62 29.96 -8.07
CA ILE A 404 22.57 29.56 -9.13
C ILE A 404 23.92 29.18 -8.52
N SER A 405 24.42 30.00 -7.58
CA SER A 405 25.69 29.74 -6.89
C SER A 405 25.66 28.43 -6.09
N ALA A 406 24.60 28.19 -5.32
CA ALA A 406 24.42 26.97 -4.55
C ALA A 406 24.30 25.73 -5.45
N ARG A 407 23.55 25.84 -6.56
CA ARG A 407 23.46 24.77 -7.57
C ARG A 407 24.78 24.48 -8.25
N ALA A 408 25.53 25.51 -8.64
CA ALA A 408 26.84 25.36 -9.27
C ALA A 408 27.82 24.65 -8.32
N SER A 409 27.82 25.02 -7.04
CA SER A 409 28.64 24.37 -6.01
C SER A 409 28.29 22.89 -5.83
N ARG A 410 26.99 22.55 -5.78
CA ARG A 410 26.53 21.15 -5.73
C ARG A 410 26.87 20.38 -6.99
N ALA A 411 26.64 20.96 -8.17
CA ALA A 411 26.95 20.35 -9.45
C ALA A 411 28.45 20.08 -9.59
N TRP A 412 29.30 21.02 -9.19
CA TRP A 412 30.74 20.84 -9.15
C TRP A 412 31.17 19.75 -8.16
N GLY A 413 30.57 19.72 -6.97
CA GLY A 413 30.79 18.65 -5.98
C GLY A 413 30.42 17.27 -6.53
N ARG A 414 29.24 17.16 -7.16
CA ARG A 414 28.77 15.95 -7.84
C ARG A 414 29.68 15.54 -8.98
N PHE A 415 30.11 16.48 -9.84
CA PHE A 415 31.04 16.22 -10.93
C PHE A 415 32.40 15.71 -10.42
N ARG A 416 32.93 16.30 -9.34
CA ARG A 416 34.19 15.85 -8.71
C ARG A 416 34.09 14.45 -8.10
N GLN A 417 32.90 14.08 -7.60
CA GLN A 417 32.65 12.77 -6.98
C GLN A 417 32.17 11.71 -7.98
N ALA A 418 31.75 12.12 -9.18
CA ALA A 418 31.48 11.22 -10.29
C ALA A 418 32.82 10.62 -10.72
N ALA A 419 33.22 9.52 -10.07
CA ALA A 419 34.27 8.67 -10.60
C ALA A 419 33.91 8.31 -12.04
N VAL A 420 34.89 8.45 -12.93
CA VAL A 420 34.83 7.94 -14.30
C VAL A 420 34.57 6.43 -14.19
N SER A 421 33.33 6.00 -14.41
CA SER A 421 32.97 4.60 -14.64
C SER A 421 33.09 4.29 -16.12
#